data_AF-A0A0R3RN24-F1
#
_entry.id   AF-A0A0R3RN24-F1
#
_cell.length_a   1.000
_cell.length_b   1.000
_cell.length_c   1.000
_cell.angle_alpha   90.00
_cell.angle_beta   90.00
_cell.angle_gamma   90.00
#
_symmetry.space_group_name_H-M   'P 1'
#
loop_
_entity.id
_entity.type
_entity.pdbx_description
1 polymer ?
#
loop_
_entity_poly.entity_id
_entity_poly.type
_entity_poly.pdbx_seq_one_letter_code
_entity_poly.pdbx_strand_id
1 'polypeptide(L)'
;TILDILRNEVLPELRIHEFFQVDIEKLVADFEKYVKGIKFKIIQTVQFLIGGPSPEVRDEVLESEPGPYWNRFGFIVNMDRANKIFNRMRSDAHDERDREWKCLEAFRAHLQFLNQRALETAAEIYEDILQACAGHIRYERTDHSGPQRSELTEDFGLVTQYFVQPFPSLNTWKDEEKFAYDDETAVRIMACNGWVMNDNPLSNFAHYPSQVYLKRHLVCWGDCIKLNYGEKPEDCPYLWDLMKRYTQLCAQIFHGLRIDNCHSTPIHVAEYLLKAAREVRPDIYVTAELFTQSASLDNIFVNRLGITSLIRGKLLII
;
A
#
# COMPACT_ATOMS: atom_id res chain seq x y z
N THR A 1 -13.16 -12.34 -25.09
CA THR A 1 -11.69 -12.14 -25.14
C THR A 1 -11.09 -12.39 -23.77
N ILE A 2 -9.77 -12.49 -23.62
CA ILE A 2 -9.11 -12.62 -22.30
C ILE A 2 -9.55 -11.51 -21.34
N LEU A 3 -9.66 -10.27 -21.84
CA LEU A 3 -10.09 -9.12 -21.04
C LEU A 3 -11.56 -9.21 -20.64
N ASP A 4 -12.42 -9.80 -21.47
CA ASP A 4 -13.83 -10.00 -21.11
C ASP A 4 -13.99 -11.03 -19.97
N ILE A 5 -13.18 -12.10 -19.97
CA ILE A 5 -13.15 -13.09 -18.89
C ILE A 5 -12.64 -12.42 -17.61
N LEU A 6 -11.55 -11.64 -17.71
CA LEU A 6 -11.01 -10.91 -16.56
C LEU A 6 -12.05 -9.93 -15.98
N ARG A 7 -12.74 -9.17 -16.83
CA ARG A 7 -13.74 -8.15 -16.43
C ARG A 7 -15.01 -8.76 -15.84
N ASN A 8 -15.56 -9.79 -16.45
CA ASN A 8 -16.91 -10.27 -16.13
C ASN A 8 -16.94 -11.52 -15.23
N GLU A 9 -15.84 -12.29 -15.17
CA GLU A 9 -15.78 -13.55 -14.42
C GLU A 9 -14.77 -13.46 -13.27
N VAL A 10 -13.52 -13.08 -13.54
CA VAL A 10 -12.45 -13.15 -12.53
C VAL A 10 -12.50 -12.00 -11.53
N LEU A 11 -12.46 -10.74 -11.98
CA LEU A 11 -12.41 -9.58 -11.08
C LEU A 11 -13.64 -9.42 -10.18
N PRO A 12 -14.88 -9.64 -10.65
CA PRO A 12 -16.06 -9.52 -9.79
C PRO A 12 -16.04 -10.48 -8.60
N GLU A 13 -15.50 -11.70 -8.79
CA GLU A 13 -15.40 -12.69 -7.72
C GLU A 13 -14.46 -12.29 -6.58
N LEU A 14 -13.46 -11.44 -6.86
CA LEU A 14 -12.51 -10.97 -5.85
C LEU A 14 -13.19 -10.11 -4.77
N ARG A 15 -14.30 -9.44 -5.11
CA ARG A 15 -15.05 -8.55 -4.21
C ARG A 15 -14.14 -7.56 -3.48
N ILE A 16 -13.25 -6.89 -4.22
CA ILE A 16 -12.23 -5.99 -3.65
C ILE A 16 -12.86 -4.87 -2.81
N HIS A 17 -14.07 -4.42 -3.15
CA HIS A 17 -14.81 -3.43 -2.37
C HIS A 17 -14.94 -3.79 -0.90
N GLU A 18 -15.04 -5.08 -0.54
CA GLU A 18 -15.16 -5.50 0.87
C GLU A 18 -13.95 -5.03 1.69
N PHE A 19 -12.76 -4.92 1.11
CA PHE A 19 -11.56 -4.41 1.80
C PHE A 19 -11.60 -2.92 2.11
N PHE A 20 -12.50 -2.16 1.46
CA PHE A 20 -12.68 -0.72 1.65
C PHE A 20 -13.96 -0.39 2.43
N GLN A 21 -14.74 -1.41 2.77
CA GLN A 21 -16.01 -1.27 3.47
C GLN A 21 -15.85 -1.37 4.98
N VAL A 22 -16.81 -0.78 5.67
CA VAL A 22 -16.98 -0.91 7.12
C VAL A 22 -18.03 -1.98 7.43
N ASP A 23 -17.88 -2.63 8.59
CA ASP A 23 -18.93 -3.48 9.17
C ASP A 23 -20.02 -2.60 9.83
N ILE A 24 -21.14 -2.42 9.12
CA ILE A 24 -22.23 -1.53 9.53
C ILE A 24 -22.82 -1.99 10.87
N GLU A 25 -23.12 -3.27 11.04
CA GLU A 25 -23.79 -3.76 12.25
C GLU A 25 -22.89 -3.62 13.48
N LYS A 26 -21.61 -3.96 13.32
CA LYS A 26 -20.62 -3.80 14.39
C LYS A 26 -20.48 -2.34 14.80
N LEU A 27 -20.30 -1.44 13.83
CA LEU A 27 -20.11 -0.02 14.14
C LEU A 27 -21.38 0.62 14.72
N VAL A 28 -22.57 0.25 14.25
CA VAL A 28 -23.84 0.72 14.83
C VAL A 28 -24.00 0.22 16.27
N ALA A 29 -23.68 -1.04 16.55
CA ALA A 29 -23.69 -1.58 17.91
C ALA A 29 -22.66 -0.88 18.82
N ASP A 30 -21.51 -0.50 18.27
CA ASP A 30 -20.51 0.28 18.99
C ASP A 30 -20.99 1.72 19.27
N PHE A 31 -21.63 2.34 18.29
CA PHE A 31 -22.20 3.67 18.40
C PHE A 31 -23.39 3.74 19.36
N GLU A 32 -24.23 2.70 19.40
CA GLU A 32 -25.34 2.59 20.34
C GLU A 32 -24.89 2.75 21.80
N LYS A 33 -23.70 2.22 22.13
CA LYS A 33 -23.12 2.36 23.47
C LYS A 33 -22.80 3.82 23.81
N TYR A 34 -22.33 4.61 22.84
CA TYR A 34 -22.10 6.05 23.00
C TYR A 34 -23.41 6.79 23.23
N VAL A 35 -24.40 6.51 22.39
CA VAL A 35 -25.72 7.16 22.44
C VAL A 35 -26.42 6.91 23.80
N LYS A 36 -26.35 5.67 24.31
CA LYS A 36 -26.94 5.27 25.60
C LYS A 36 -26.07 5.62 26.82
N GLY A 37 -24.86 6.15 26.64
CA GLY A 37 -23.93 6.44 27.75
C GLY A 37 -23.46 5.19 28.51
N ILE A 38 -23.40 4.03 27.85
CA ILE A 38 -22.93 2.78 28.46
C ILE A 38 -21.39 2.85 28.58
N LYS A 39 -20.89 2.80 29.83
CA LYS A 39 -19.47 2.94 30.16
C LYS A 39 -18.59 1.91 29.45
N PHE A 40 -17.54 2.37 28.76
CA PHE A 40 -16.38 1.55 28.38
C PHE A 40 -15.10 2.03 29.04
N LYS A 41 -14.33 1.08 29.56
CA LYS A 41 -12.98 1.27 30.10
C LYS A 41 -12.00 0.89 28.99
N ILE A 42 -11.58 1.86 28.18
CA ILE A 42 -10.47 1.67 27.25
C ILE A 42 -9.32 2.53 27.78
N ILE A 43 -8.33 1.83 28.34
CA ILE A 43 -6.95 2.22 28.69
C ILE A 43 -6.70 3.72 28.92
N GLN A 44 -6.53 4.06 30.21
CA GLN A 44 -5.96 5.32 30.74
C GLN A 44 -6.50 6.63 30.15
N THR A 45 -7.79 6.91 30.29
CA THR A 45 -8.37 8.19 30.79
C THR A 45 -9.86 7.94 30.99
N VAL A 46 -10.37 8.09 32.22
CA VAL A 46 -11.81 7.91 32.47
C VAL A 46 -12.54 9.15 31.96
N GLN A 47 -13.05 9.10 30.73
CA GLN A 47 -14.01 10.08 30.22
C GLN A 47 -15.41 9.64 30.67
N PHE A 48 -16.10 10.47 31.47
CA PHE A 48 -17.51 10.26 31.76
C PHE A 48 -18.33 10.59 30.52
N LEU A 49 -18.82 9.58 29.79
CA LEU A 49 -19.89 9.78 28.82
C LEU A 49 -21.21 9.88 29.61
N ILE A 50 -21.75 11.10 29.70
CA ILE A 50 -23.10 11.35 30.19
C ILE A 50 -24.03 10.93 29.06
N GLY A 51 -24.97 10.01 29.31
CA GLY A 51 -25.98 9.61 28.31
C GLY A 51 -26.80 10.82 27.83
N GLY A 52 -27.31 10.72 26.60
CA GLY A 52 -28.00 11.82 25.93
C GLY A 52 -27.24 12.36 24.70
N PRO A 53 -27.67 13.50 24.13
CA PRO A 53 -27.05 14.08 22.93
C PRO A 53 -25.61 14.53 23.19
N SER A 54 -24.79 14.52 22.14
CA SER A 54 -23.45 15.10 22.19
C SER A 54 -23.52 16.58 22.56
N PRO A 55 -22.68 17.06 23.51
CA PRO A 55 -22.64 18.48 23.88
C PRO A 55 -21.97 19.35 22.80
N GLU A 56 -21.16 18.74 21.93
CA GLU A 56 -20.52 19.39 20.79
C GLU A 56 -21.10 18.77 19.51
N VAL A 57 -21.66 19.59 18.63
CA VAL A 57 -22.23 19.16 17.35
C VAL A 57 -21.31 19.60 16.21
N ARG A 58 -21.12 18.72 15.22
CA ARG A 58 -20.35 19.01 14.00
C ARG A 58 -21.13 18.62 12.75
N ASP A 59 -21.10 19.50 11.77
CA ASP A 59 -21.68 19.30 10.43
C ASP A 59 -20.54 19.01 9.43
N GLU A 60 -20.06 17.78 9.42
CA GLU A 60 -18.99 17.32 8.52
C GLU A 60 -19.26 15.88 8.05
N VAL A 61 -18.65 15.50 6.94
CA VAL A 61 -18.68 14.11 6.45
C VAL A 61 -17.75 13.29 7.33
N LEU A 62 -18.28 12.24 7.96
CA LEU A 62 -17.45 11.25 8.64
C LEU A 62 -16.74 10.39 7.59
N GLU A 63 -15.42 10.46 7.52
CA GLU A 63 -14.60 9.59 6.66
C GLU A 63 -14.28 8.27 7.36
N SER A 64 -14.08 7.20 6.57
CA SER A 64 -13.53 5.93 7.03
C SER A 64 -12.04 5.83 6.70
N GLU A 65 -11.32 5.03 7.48
CA GLU A 65 -9.90 4.74 7.29
C GLU A 65 -9.62 3.24 7.42
N PRO A 66 -8.52 2.73 6.85
CA PRO A 66 -8.15 1.33 7.00
C PRO A 66 -7.98 0.93 8.47
N GLY A 67 -8.57 -0.20 8.86
CA GLY A 67 -8.31 -0.81 10.15
C GLY A 67 -6.92 -1.49 10.20
N PRO A 68 -6.44 -1.85 11.39
CA PRO A 68 -5.08 -2.37 11.58
C PRO A 68 -4.83 -3.74 10.93
N TYR A 69 -5.88 -4.49 10.61
CA TYR A 69 -5.80 -5.87 10.11
C TYR A 69 -6.04 -6.01 8.62
N TRP A 70 -6.37 -4.91 7.91
CA TRP A 70 -6.58 -4.91 6.45
C TRP A 70 -7.54 -6.00 5.93
N ASN A 71 -8.51 -6.40 6.74
CA ASN A 71 -9.47 -7.44 6.40
C ASN A 71 -10.70 -6.88 5.68
N ARG A 72 -11.45 -7.77 5.04
CA ARG A 72 -12.79 -7.47 4.50
C ARG A 72 -13.69 -6.91 5.61
N PHE A 73 -14.44 -5.85 5.30
CA PHE A 73 -15.23 -5.03 6.21
C PHE A 73 -14.44 -4.44 7.39
N GLY A 74 -13.12 -4.30 7.20
CA GLY A 74 -12.16 -3.89 8.21
C GLY A 74 -11.93 -2.39 8.33
N PHE A 75 -12.52 -1.56 7.45
CA PHE A 75 -12.42 -0.11 7.62
C PHE A 75 -13.14 0.32 8.89
N ILE A 76 -12.60 1.35 9.52
CA ILE A 76 -13.09 1.90 10.78
C ILE A 76 -13.47 3.37 10.61
N VAL A 77 -14.21 3.90 11.59
CA VAL A 77 -14.53 5.32 11.69
C VAL A 77 -14.16 5.83 13.08
N ASN A 78 -13.83 7.11 13.18
CA ASN A 78 -13.56 7.73 14.48
C ASN A 78 -14.89 7.90 15.26
N MET A 79 -15.06 7.12 16.33
CA MET A 79 -16.31 7.10 17.11
C MET A 79 -16.59 8.41 17.86
N ASP A 80 -15.56 9.12 18.33
CA ASP A 80 -15.75 10.42 18.96
C ASP A 80 -16.29 11.46 17.97
N ARG A 81 -15.79 11.44 16.72
CA ARG A 81 -16.34 12.26 15.64
C ARG A 81 -17.75 11.82 15.28
N ALA A 82 -18.01 10.52 15.16
CA ALA A 82 -19.34 9.99 14.91
C ALA A 82 -20.34 10.47 15.97
N ASN A 83 -19.96 10.48 17.25
CA ASN A 83 -20.79 11.02 18.34
C ASN A 83 -21.11 12.51 18.14
N LYS A 84 -20.13 13.34 17.79
CA LYS A 84 -20.35 14.77 17.52
C LYS A 84 -21.21 15.02 16.28
N ILE A 85 -21.18 14.12 15.30
CA ILE A 85 -21.92 14.27 14.04
C ILE A 85 -23.34 13.74 14.16
N PHE A 86 -23.55 12.55 14.74
CA PHE A 86 -24.82 11.83 14.64
C PHE A 86 -25.63 11.79 15.95
N ASN A 87 -25.02 11.84 17.13
CA ASN A 87 -25.73 11.79 18.41
C ASN A 87 -26.30 13.18 18.76
N ARG A 88 -27.37 13.59 18.08
CA ARG A 88 -27.92 14.96 18.19
C ARG A 88 -29.20 15.01 19.02
N MET A 89 -29.50 16.22 19.49
CA MET A 89 -30.88 16.58 19.83
C MET A 89 -31.72 16.64 18.55
N ARG A 90 -32.93 16.11 18.64
CA ARG A 90 -33.82 15.94 17.50
C ARG A 90 -35.20 16.49 17.83
N SER A 91 -35.59 17.58 17.19
CA SER A 91 -36.92 18.18 17.36
C SER A 91 -38.03 17.30 16.80
N ASP A 92 -37.68 16.35 15.92
CA ASP A 92 -38.58 15.37 15.35
C ASP A 92 -38.70 14.09 16.20
N ALA A 93 -38.02 13.99 17.35
CA ALA A 93 -38.11 12.86 18.27
C ALA A 93 -39.20 13.06 19.34
N HIS A 94 -39.98 12.03 19.61
CA HIS A 94 -41.08 12.09 20.58
C HIS A 94 -40.63 11.83 22.03
N ASP A 95 -39.62 10.97 22.20
CA ASP A 95 -38.98 10.68 23.48
C ASP A 95 -37.49 10.35 23.28
N GLU A 96 -36.78 10.06 24.36
CA GLU A 96 -35.35 9.74 24.29
C GLU A 96 -35.08 8.47 23.47
N ARG A 97 -35.92 7.43 23.57
CA ARG A 97 -35.74 6.19 22.81
C ARG A 97 -35.89 6.42 21.30
N ASP A 98 -36.86 7.24 20.90
CA ASP A 98 -37.03 7.63 19.49
C ASP A 98 -35.86 8.50 19.00
N ARG A 99 -35.31 9.38 19.85
CA ARG A 99 -34.09 10.15 19.54
C ARG A 99 -32.90 9.22 19.29
N GLU A 100 -32.66 8.28 20.21
CA GLU A 100 -31.57 7.30 20.11
C GLU A 100 -31.68 6.52 18.80
N TRP A 101 -32.86 5.95 18.52
CA TRP A 101 -33.12 5.18 17.29
C TRP A 101 -32.86 6.02 16.03
N LYS A 102 -33.37 7.26 15.97
CA LYS A 102 -33.13 8.16 14.82
C LYS A 102 -31.65 8.53 14.63
N CYS A 103 -30.89 8.66 15.72
CA CYS A 103 -29.45 8.91 15.63
C CYS A 103 -28.71 7.68 15.09
N LEU A 104 -29.09 6.48 15.55
CA LEU A 104 -28.54 5.21 15.06
C LEU A 104 -28.84 5.00 13.57
N GLU A 105 -30.07 5.27 13.13
CA GLU A 105 -30.44 5.13 11.72
C GLU A 105 -29.75 6.17 10.82
N ALA A 106 -29.57 7.41 11.29
CA ALA A 106 -28.80 8.41 10.57
C ALA A 106 -27.33 7.99 10.41
N PHE A 107 -26.73 7.43 11.46
CA PHE A 107 -25.38 6.90 11.41
C PHE A 107 -25.28 5.69 10.47
N ARG A 108 -26.23 4.74 10.58
CA ARG A 108 -26.33 3.57 9.69
C ARG A 108 -26.42 3.97 8.21
N ALA A 109 -27.28 4.93 7.89
CA ALA A 109 -27.42 5.46 6.53
C ALA A 109 -26.09 6.08 6.03
N HIS A 110 -25.35 6.76 6.91
CA HIS A 110 -24.02 7.28 6.56
C HIS A 110 -23.00 6.17 6.31
N LEU A 111 -23.00 5.11 7.11
CA LEU A 111 -22.12 3.94 6.86
C LEU A 111 -22.48 3.23 5.55
N GLN A 112 -23.76 3.16 5.18
CA GLN A 112 -24.20 2.67 3.87
C GLN A 112 -23.65 3.55 2.73
N PHE A 113 -23.68 4.87 2.90
CA PHE A 113 -23.06 5.82 1.96
C PHE A 113 -21.54 5.59 1.83
N LEU A 114 -20.82 5.37 2.94
CA LEU A 114 -19.40 5.02 2.89
C LEU A 114 -19.15 3.70 2.16
N ASN A 115 -19.98 2.68 2.40
CA ASN A 115 -19.87 1.40 1.71
C ASN A 115 -20.22 1.49 0.21
N GLN A 116 -21.04 2.46 -0.19
CA GLN A 116 -21.30 2.76 -1.60
C GLN A 116 -20.08 3.43 -2.26
N ARG A 117 -19.42 4.39 -1.57
CA ARG A 117 -18.15 4.97 -2.06
C ARG A 117 -17.07 3.90 -2.23
N ALA A 118 -17.02 2.91 -1.33
CA ALA A 118 -16.09 1.78 -1.46
C ALA A 118 -16.33 0.94 -2.73
N LEU A 119 -17.59 0.82 -3.19
CA LEU A 119 -17.89 0.17 -4.48
C LEU A 119 -17.36 0.98 -5.67
N GLU A 120 -17.46 2.30 -5.62
CA GLU A 120 -16.90 3.20 -6.65
C GLU A 120 -15.37 3.10 -6.70
N THR A 121 -14.71 3.15 -5.54
CA THR A 121 -13.26 2.94 -5.42
C THR A 121 -12.83 1.59 -6.02
N ALA A 122 -13.58 0.51 -5.73
CA ALA A 122 -13.26 -0.80 -6.30
C ALA A 122 -13.47 -0.86 -7.82
N ALA A 123 -14.48 -0.16 -8.35
CA ALA A 123 -14.70 -0.09 -9.79
C ALA A 123 -13.53 0.61 -10.51
N GLU A 124 -13.00 1.69 -9.94
CA GLU A 124 -11.79 2.35 -10.46
C GLU A 124 -10.58 1.42 -10.42
N ILE A 125 -10.36 0.72 -9.29
CA ILE A 125 -9.27 -0.26 -9.16
C ILE A 125 -9.39 -1.39 -10.20
N TYR A 126 -10.60 -1.89 -10.46
CA TYR A 126 -10.81 -2.91 -11.48
C TYR A 126 -10.47 -2.41 -12.88
N GLU A 127 -10.83 -1.16 -13.20
CA GLU A 127 -10.46 -0.59 -14.51
C GLU A 127 -8.93 -0.44 -14.63
N ASP A 128 -8.25 0.05 -13.58
CA ASP A 128 -6.79 0.14 -13.54
C ASP A 128 -6.13 -1.24 -13.77
N ILE A 129 -6.61 -2.28 -13.07
CA ILE A 129 -6.11 -3.66 -13.24
C ILE A 129 -6.31 -4.14 -14.69
N LEU A 130 -7.48 -3.88 -15.28
CA LEU A 130 -7.78 -4.29 -16.65
C LEU A 130 -6.85 -3.62 -17.66
N GLN A 131 -6.61 -2.32 -17.52
CA GLN A 131 -5.72 -1.57 -18.40
C GLN A 131 -4.26 -2.01 -18.23
N ALA A 132 -3.81 -2.22 -16.99
CA ALA A 132 -2.47 -2.72 -16.71
C ALA A 132 -2.24 -4.12 -17.30
N CYS A 133 -3.18 -5.05 -17.10
CA CYS A 133 -3.13 -6.38 -17.69
C CYS A 133 -3.15 -6.32 -19.23
N ALA A 134 -4.03 -5.50 -19.82
CA ALA A 134 -4.10 -5.33 -21.26
C ALA A 134 -2.78 -4.81 -21.86
N GLY A 135 -2.20 -3.78 -21.23
CA GLY A 135 -0.91 -3.21 -21.63
C GLY A 135 0.23 -4.22 -21.53
N HIS A 136 0.33 -4.93 -20.41
CA HIS A 136 1.34 -5.97 -20.19
C HIS A 136 1.23 -7.11 -21.21
N ILE A 137 0.02 -7.67 -21.38
CA ILE A 137 -0.23 -8.76 -22.34
C ILE A 137 0.10 -8.29 -23.76
N ARG A 138 -0.33 -7.08 -24.14
CA ARG A 138 -0.04 -6.54 -25.47
C ARG A 138 1.46 -6.45 -25.71
N TYR A 139 2.20 -5.84 -24.78
CA TYR A 139 3.65 -5.67 -24.89
C TYR A 139 4.39 -7.01 -24.94
N GLU A 140 4.14 -7.91 -24.00
CA GLU A 140 4.86 -9.18 -23.93
C GLU A 140 4.57 -10.13 -25.11
N ARG A 141 3.38 -10.02 -25.72
CA ARG A 141 2.87 -11.06 -26.63
C ARG A 141 2.71 -10.63 -28.08
N THR A 142 2.36 -9.37 -28.32
CA THR A 142 1.91 -8.94 -29.66
C THR A 142 2.64 -7.71 -30.19
N ASP A 143 3.11 -6.82 -29.31
CA ASP A 143 3.75 -5.59 -29.74
C ASP A 143 5.13 -5.87 -30.36
N HIS A 144 5.42 -5.21 -31.49
CA HIS A 144 6.69 -5.36 -32.20
C HIS A 144 7.89 -4.83 -31.39
N SER A 145 7.65 -3.91 -30.46
CA SER A 145 8.68 -3.39 -29.57
C SER A 145 8.91 -4.26 -28.34
N GLY A 146 8.05 -5.26 -28.10
CA GLY A 146 8.17 -6.20 -26.99
C GLY A 146 8.79 -7.54 -27.38
N PRO A 147 8.88 -8.49 -26.44
CA PRO A 147 9.54 -9.78 -26.66
C PRO A 147 8.74 -10.77 -27.55
N GLN A 148 7.47 -10.47 -27.87
CA GLN A 148 6.61 -11.26 -28.77
C GLN A 148 6.55 -12.77 -28.41
N ARG A 149 6.40 -13.07 -27.12
CA ARG A 149 6.37 -14.44 -26.60
C ARG A 149 5.07 -15.13 -27.00
N SER A 150 5.11 -16.03 -27.98
CA SER A 150 3.91 -16.72 -28.49
C SER A 150 3.32 -17.75 -27.53
N GLU A 151 4.16 -18.39 -26.70
CA GLU A 151 3.77 -19.50 -25.83
C GLU A 151 3.62 -19.08 -24.37
N LEU A 152 2.65 -19.68 -23.67
CA LEU A 152 2.49 -19.56 -22.23
C LEU A 152 3.24 -20.70 -21.55
N THR A 153 4.15 -20.37 -20.65
CA THR A 153 4.90 -21.33 -19.84
C THR A 153 4.76 -20.97 -18.35
N GLU A 154 5.28 -21.80 -17.47
CA GLU A 154 5.34 -21.50 -16.03
C GLU A 154 6.16 -20.23 -15.76
N ASP A 155 7.31 -20.08 -16.42
CA ASP A 155 8.18 -18.90 -16.28
C ASP A 155 7.60 -17.65 -16.96
N PHE A 156 6.87 -17.83 -18.07
CA PHE A 156 6.29 -16.77 -18.88
C PHE A 156 4.78 -16.95 -18.97
N GLY A 157 4.11 -16.72 -17.83
CA GLY A 157 2.65 -16.67 -17.74
C GLY A 157 2.03 -15.46 -18.44
N LEU A 158 0.70 -15.40 -18.44
CA LEU A 158 -0.03 -14.32 -19.12
C LEU A 158 0.25 -12.93 -18.50
N VAL A 159 0.48 -12.90 -17.19
CA VAL A 159 0.88 -11.71 -16.43
C VAL A 159 1.99 -12.07 -15.44
N THR A 160 2.90 -11.13 -15.16
CA THR A 160 3.98 -11.33 -14.18
C THR A 160 3.44 -11.59 -12.77
N GLN A 161 4.13 -12.47 -12.05
CA GLN A 161 3.92 -12.72 -10.63
C GLN A 161 4.51 -11.58 -9.78
N TYR A 162 3.67 -10.97 -8.94
CA TYR A 162 4.05 -9.80 -8.13
C TYR A 162 4.48 -10.16 -6.71
N PHE A 163 4.17 -11.38 -6.27
CA PHE A 163 4.46 -11.88 -4.94
C PHE A 163 5.03 -13.29 -5.02
N VAL A 164 6.14 -13.53 -4.33
CA VAL A 164 6.78 -14.84 -4.20
C VAL A 164 6.50 -15.38 -2.82
N GLN A 165 6.14 -16.65 -2.75
CA GLN A 165 5.94 -17.38 -1.49
C GLN A 165 6.72 -18.69 -1.52
N PRO A 166 7.30 -19.15 -0.40
CA PRO A 166 8.12 -20.36 -0.34
C PRO A 166 7.28 -21.64 -0.21
N PHE A 167 5.96 -21.55 -0.31
CA PHE A 167 5.02 -22.66 -0.19
C PHE A 167 4.13 -22.78 -1.43
N PRO A 168 3.62 -23.99 -1.74
CA PRO A 168 2.82 -24.22 -2.93
C PRO A 168 1.53 -23.40 -2.95
N SER A 169 1.12 -22.99 -4.14
CA SER A 169 -0.22 -22.45 -4.37
C SER A 169 -1.31 -23.48 -4.06
N LEU A 170 -2.48 -22.98 -3.63
CA LEU A 170 -3.66 -23.80 -3.40
C LEU A 170 -4.54 -23.83 -4.66
N ASN A 171 -5.55 -24.71 -4.63
CA ASN A 171 -6.47 -24.86 -5.77
C ASN A 171 -7.34 -23.63 -6.03
N THR A 172 -7.53 -22.75 -5.02
CA THR A 172 -8.36 -21.56 -5.15
C THR A 172 -7.69 -20.34 -4.51
N TRP A 173 -7.81 -19.19 -5.18
CA TRP A 173 -7.33 -17.91 -4.63
C TRP A 173 -8.02 -17.55 -3.29
N LYS A 174 -9.26 -18.03 -3.06
CA LYS A 174 -10.01 -17.81 -1.82
C LYS A 174 -9.35 -18.49 -0.62
N ASP A 175 -8.74 -19.66 -0.85
CA ASP A 175 -7.98 -20.33 0.19
C ASP A 175 -6.61 -19.69 0.38
N GLU A 176 -5.98 -19.23 -0.70
CA GLU A 176 -4.70 -18.49 -0.63
C GLU A 176 -4.83 -17.16 0.10
N GLU A 177 -5.98 -16.48 0.02
CA GLU A 177 -6.24 -15.25 0.78
C GLU A 177 -6.03 -15.46 2.29
N LYS A 178 -6.25 -16.66 2.82
CA LYS A 178 -6.02 -16.99 4.23
C LYS A 178 -4.55 -16.90 4.63
N PHE A 179 -3.62 -17.09 3.68
CA PHE A 179 -2.19 -16.94 3.95
C PHE A 179 -1.82 -15.50 4.33
N ALA A 180 -2.56 -14.51 3.85
CA ALA A 180 -2.32 -13.11 4.22
C ALA A 180 -2.73 -12.78 5.66
N TYR A 181 -3.50 -13.65 6.31
CA TYR A 181 -4.03 -13.45 7.67
C TYR A 181 -3.53 -14.48 8.68
N ASP A 182 -2.53 -15.27 8.31
CA ASP A 182 -1.87 -16.22 9.19
C ASP A 182 -0.43 -15.76 9.44
N ASP A 183 -0.06 -15.58 10.70
CA ASP A 183 1.21 -14.97 11.09
C ASP A 183 2.43 -15.76 10.58
N GLU A 184 2.32 -17.07 10.37
CA GLU A 184 3.42 -17.90 9.87
C GLU A 184 3.63 -17.72 8.36
N THR A 185 2.54 -17.64 7.60
CA THR A 185 2.56 -17.56 6.14
C THR A 185 2.66 -16.13 5.63
N ALA A 186 1.95 -15.17 6.24
CA ALA A 186 1.90 -13.77 5.81
C ALA A 186 3.30 -13.14 5.74
N VAL A 187 4.16 -13.41 6.73
CA VAL A 187 5.53 -12.90 6.79
C VAL A 187 6.46 -13.48 5.71
N ARG A 188 6.02 -14.51 4.99
CA ARG A 188 6.77 -15.19 3.92
C ARG A 188 6.22 -14.88 2.52
N ILE A 189 5.17 -14.06 2.40
CA ILE A 189 4.68 -13.54 1.13
C ILE A 189 5.46 -12.28 0.80
N MET A 190 6.39 -12.39 -0.16
CA MET A 190 7.37 -11.36 -0.46
C MET A 190 7.02 -10.65 -1.76
N ALA A 191 6.92 -9.33 -1.73
CA ALA A 191 6.64 -8.53 -2.92
C ALA A 191 7.87 -8.46 -3.84
N CYS A 192 7.65 -8.64 -5.14
CA CYS A 192 8.66 -8.42 -6.18
C CYS A 192 8.87 -6.91 -6.41
N ASN A 193 10.12 -6.52 -6.68
CA ASN A 193 10.47 -5.15 -6.99
C ASN A 193 10.20 -4.81 -8.47
N GLY A 194 10.38 -3.55 -8.83
CA GLY A 194 10.19 -3.07 -10.18
C GLY A 194 10.32 -1.57 -10.25
N TRP A 195 9.73 -0.99 -11.28
CA TRP A 195 9.60 0.46 -11.44
C TRP A 195 8.18 0.85 -11.83
N VAL A 196 7.83 2.09 -11.52
CA VAL A 196 6.50 2.65 -11.81
C VAL A 196 6.72 3.88 -12.69
N MET A 197 5.95 3.95 -13.78
CA MET A 197 6.05 5.07 -14.71
C MET A 197 5.65 6.39 -14.02
N ASN A 198 6.50 7.41 -14.12
CA ASN A 198 6.27 8.76 -13.56
C ASN A 198 6.02 8.79 -12.05
N ASP A 199 6.59 7.84 -11.30
CA ASP A 199 6.44 7.81 -9.85
C ASP A 199 7.33 8.84 -9.13
N ASN A 200 6.95 9.19 -7.91
CA ASN A 200 7.74 10.06 -7.05
C ASN A 200 8.91 9.26 -6.46
N PRO A 201 10.17 9.56 -6.82
CA PRO A 201 11.34 8.81 -6.35
C PRO A 201 11.58 8.89 -4.84
N LEU A 202 10.95 9.85 -4.16
CA LEU A 202 11.03 9.98 -2.70
C LEU A 202 9.97 9.16 -1.97
N SER A 203 9.00 8.57 -2.68
CA SER A 203 7.95 7.74 -2.09
C SER A 203 8.26 6.26 -2.33
N ASN A 204 8.03 5.43 -1.31
CA ASN A 204 8.08 3.99 -1.49
C ASN A 204 6.71 3.50 -1.98
N PHE A 205 6.61 3.13 -3.25
CA PHE A 205 5.38 2.61 -3.84
C PHE A 205 4.84 1.34 -3.16
N ALA A 206 5.64 0.66 -2.34
CA ALA A 206 5.20 -0.50 -1.56
C ALA A 206 4.49 -0.13 -0.25
N HIS A 207 4.60 1.12 0.20
CA HIS A 207 4.00 1.57 1.46
C HIS A 207 2.65 2.26 1.19
N TYR A 208 1.70 2.05 2.11
CA TYR A 208 0.47 2.84 2.15
C TYR A 208 0.82 4.35 2.26
N PRO A 209 0.13 5.26 1.53
CA PRO A 209 -1.13 5.08 0.80
C PRO A 209 -1.01 4.64 -0.66
N SER A 210 0.18 4.22 -1.13
CA SER A 210 0.32 3.69 -2.49
C SER A 210 -0.52 2.43 -2.71
N GLN A 211 -1.09 2.31 -3.91
CA GLN A 211 -1.87 1.15 -4.36
C GLN A 211 -1.25 0.48 -5.60
N VAL A 212 0.03 0.71 -5.87
CA VAL A 212 0.72 0.26 -7.09
C VAL A 212 0.60 -1.25 -7.32
N TYR A 213 0.80 -2.06 -6.27
CA TYR A 213 0.65 -3.52 -6.40
C TYR A 213 -0.80 -3.92 -6.67
N LEU A 214 -1.75 -3.32 -5.95
CA LEU A 214 -3.19 -3.62 -6.08
C LEU A 214 -3.71 -3.27 -7.48
N LYS A 215 -3.35 -2.08 -7.98
CA LYS A 215 -3.73 -1.58 -9.30
C LYS A 215 -2.91 -2.17 -10.46
N ARG A 216 -1.91 -3.00 -10.14
CA ARG A 216 -0.96 -3.58 -11.11
C ARG A 216 -0.18 -2.54 -11.94
N HIS A 217 0.10 -1.37 -11.37
CA HIS A 217 0.87 -0.31 -12.04
C HIS A 217 2.39 -0.54 -12.04
N LEU A 218 2.87 -1.59 -11.37
CA LEU A 218 4.28 -1.92 -11.31
C LEU A 218 4.72 -2.63 -12.59
N VAL A 219 5.76 -2.11 -13.25
CA VAL A 219 6.56 -2.92 -14.19
C VAL A 219 7.45 -3.82 -13.34
N CYS A 220 6.92 -5.00 -13.05
CA CYS A 220 7.44 -5.93 -12.05
C CYS A 220 8.59 -6.78 -12.60
N TRP A 221 9.63 -6.95 -11.80
CA TRP A 221 10.70 -7.93 -12.01
C TRP A 221 10.40 -9.15 -11.15
N GLY A 222 9.74 -10.15 -11.73
CA GLY A 222 9.26 -11.34 -11.01
C GLY A 222 10.37 -12.22 -10.39
N ASP A 223 11.63 -11.94 -10.73
CA ASP A 223 12.84 -12.60 -10.25
C ASP A 223 13.52 -11.83 -9.09
N CYS A 224 13.05 -10.63 -8.76
CA CYS A 224 13.69 -9.74 -7.79
C CYS A 224 12.76 -9.43 -6.61
N ILE A 225 13.06 -9.93 -5.41
CA ILE A 225 12.31 -9.56 -4.19
C ILE A 225 12.69 -8.14 -3.73
N LYS A 226 11.71 -7.32 -3.39
CA LYS A 226 11.92 -5.99 -2.83
C LYS A 226 12.36 -6.10 -1.36
N LEU A 227 13.52 -5.54 -1.05
CA LEU A 227 14.05 -5.51 0.31
C LEU A 227 13.40 -4.39 1.13
N ASN A 228 12.80 -4.74 2.28
CA ASN A 228 12.20 -3.78 3.20
C ASN A 228 13.17 -3.44 4.34
N TYR A 229 13.82 -2.27 4.24
CA TYR A 229 14.77 -1.79 5.25
C TYR A 229 14.09 -1.17 6.48
N GLY A 230 12.84 -0.70 6.37
CA GLY A 230 12.27 0.21 7.36
C GLY A 230 12.94 1.59 7.36
N GLU A 231 12.73 2.35 8.44
CA GLU A 231 13.23 3.72 8.60
C GLU A 231 14.65 3.75 9.18
N LYS A 232 15.05 2.70 9.91
CA LYS A 232 16.33 2.63 10.62
C LYS A 232 16.85 1.19 10.76
N PRO A 233 18.15 1.00 11.10
CA PRO A 233 18.74 -0.33 11.25
C PRO A 233 18.00 -1.28 12.20
N GLU A 234 17.35 -0.74 13.24
CA GLU A 234 16.63 -1.53 14.22
C GLU A 234 15.34 -2.16 13.69
N ASP A 235 14.80 -1.66 12.58
CA ASP A 235 13.55 -2.16 11.99
C ASP A 235 13.77 -3.48 11.23
N CYS A 236 14.97 -3.70 10.68
CA CYS A 236 15.36 -4.98 10.07
C CYS A 236 16.86 -5.28 10.28
N PRO A 237 17.32 -5.58 11.51
CA PRO A 237 18.74 -5.61 11.85
C PRO A 237 19.58 -6.54 10.96
N TYR A 238 19.02 -7.70 10.61
CA TYR A 238 19.69 -8.68 9.75
C TYR A 238 19.97 -8.12 8.36
N LEU A 239 18.98 -7.48 7.72
CA LEU A 239 19.11 -6.93 6.37
C LEU A 239 20.14 -5.79 6.34
N TRP A 240 20.09 -4.90 7.33
CA TRP A 240 21.03 -3.79 7.44
C TRP A 240 22.47 -4.28 7.66
N ASP A 241 22.68 -5.25 8.54
CA ASP A 241 24.01 -5.85 8.75
C ASP A 241 24.53 -6.56 7.50
N LEU A 242 23.68 -7.38 6.86
CA LEU A 242 24.03 -8.08 5.63
C LEU A 242 24.48 -7.12 4.54
N MET A 243 23.69 -6.08 4.30
CA MET A 243 23.96 -5.09 3.25
C MET A 243 25.15 -4.19 3.61
N LYS A 244 25.34 -3.85 4.89
CA LYS A 244 26.55 -3.16 5.35
C LYS A 244 27.80 -3.96 5.04
N ARG A 245 27.83 -5.24 5.43
CA ARG A 245 28.98 -6.13 5.18
C ARG A 245 29.22 -6.31 3.69
N TYR A 246 28.16 -6.50 2.90
CA TYR A 246 28.24 -6.57 1.45
C TYR A 246 28.88 -5.30 0.84
N THR A 247 28.37 -4.13 1.22
CA THR A 247 28.90 -2.85 0.72
C THR A 247 30.35 -2.62 1.14
N GLN A 248 30.73 -2.96 2.38
CA GLN A 248 32.11 -2.87 2.85
C GLN A 248 33.03 -3.82 2.08
N LEU A 249 32.59 -5.06 1.81
CA LEU A 249 33.34 -6.02 1.00
C LEU A 249 33.58 -5.48 -0.41
N CYS A 250 32.56 -4.90 -1.05
CA CYS A 250 32.72 -4.23 -2.34
C CYS A 250 33.76 -3.11 -2.28
N ALA A 251 33.74 -2.28 -1.24
CA ALA A 251 34.70 -1.18 -1.07
C ALA A 251 36.14 -1.64 -0.81
N GLN A 252 36.35 -2.81 -0.20
CA GLN A 252 37.68 -3.41 -0.03
C GLN A 252 38.30 -3.78 -1.38
N ILE A 253 37.48 -4.32 -2.29
CA ILE A 253 37.94 -4.88 -3.57
C ILE A 253 38.00 -3.80 -4.66
N PHE A 254 36.97 -2.95 -4.76
CA PHE A 254 36.76 -2.03 -5.86
C PHE A 254 37.07 -0.58 -5.47
N HIS A 255 37.48 0.20 -6.47
CA HIS A 255 37.74 1.64 -6.33
C HIS A 255 36.51 2.50 -6.55
N GLY A 256 35.39 1.90 -6.97
CA GLY A 256 34.14 2.60 -7.14
C GLY A 256 32.91 1.70 -7.10
N LEU A 257 31.77 2.33 -6.87
CA LEU A 257 30.45 1.72 -6.82
C LEU A 257 29.55 2.36 -7.88
N ARG A 258 28.85 1.52 -8.64
CA ARG A 258 27.72 1.94 -9.50
C ARG A 258 26.42 1.63 -8.76
N ILE A 259 25.61 2.65 -8.52
CA ILE A 259 24.28 2.50 -7.93
C ILE A 259 23.26 2.45 -9.06
N ASP A 260 22.73 1.26 -9.27
CA ASP A 260 21.62 1.00 -10.19
C ASP A 260 20.31 1.54 -9.61
N ASN A 261 19.45 2.11 -10.45
CA ASN A 261 18.13 2.63 -10.04
C ASN A 261 18.16 3.45 -8.74
N CYS A 262 19.13 4.36 -8.63
CA CYS A 262 19.40 5.10 -7.39
C CYS A 262 18.20 5.92 -6.91
N HIS A 263 17.37 6.38 -7.85
CA HIS A 263 16.14 7.15 -7.58
C HIS A 263 15.05 6.31 -6.89
N SER A 264 15.11 4.98 -6.95
CA SER A 264 14.16 4.06 -6.29
C SER A 264 14.70 3.48 -4.98
N THR A 265 15.92 3.87 -4.58
CA THR A 265 16.53 3.47 -3.31
C THR A 265 16.23 4.53 -2.25
N PRO A 266 15.66 4.16 -1.09
CA PRO A 266 15.44 5.11 0.00
C PRO A 266 16.74 5.81 0.38
N ILE A 267 16.72 7.14 0.37
CA ILE A 267 17.94 7.95 0.47
C ILE A 267 18.71 7.71 1.77
N HIS A 268 18.03 7.43 2.88
CA HIS A 268 18.67 7.13 4.17
C HIS A 268 19.43 5.80 4.15
N VAL A 269 18.91 4.80 3.42
CA VAL A 269 19.58 3.51 3.23
C VAL A 269 20.84 3.70 2.41
N ALA A 270 20.74 4.39 1.27
CA ALA A 270 21.89 4.66 0.41
C ALA A 270 22.97 5.47 1.15
N GLU A 271 22.58 6.49 1.92
CA GLU A 271 23.49 7.31 2.72
C GLU A 271 24.25 6.49 3.76
N TYR A 272 23.55 5.63 4.50
CA TYR A 272 24.16 4.73 5.48
C TYR A 272 25.17 3.76 4.84
N LEU A 273 24.79 3.11 3.73
CA LEU A 273 25.63 2.12 3.07
C LEU A 273 26.86 2.78 2.42
N LEU A 274 26.71 3.95 1.79
CA LEU A 274 27.84 4.69 1.23
C LEU A 274 28.77 5.22 2.32
N LYS A 275 28.25 5.60 3.49
CA LYS A 275 29.10 5.93 4.64
C LYS A 275 29.92 4.70 5.07
N ALA A 276 29.30 3.53 5.17
CA ALA A 276 30.00 2.29 5.50
C ALA A 276 31.06 1.91 4.45
N ALA A 277 30.81 2.16 3.16
CA ALA A 277 31.80 2.01 2.10
C ALA A 277 33.01 2.95 2.31
N ARG A 278 32.75 4.22 2.65
CA ARG A 278 33.78 5.24 2.86
C ARG A 278 34.61 5.04 4.13
N GLU A 279 34.07 4.36 5.14
CA GLU A 279 34.84 3.91 6.31
C GLU A 279 35.96 2.95 5.90
N VAL A 280 35.73 2.15 4.85
CA VAL A 280 36.72 1.21 4.29
C VAL A 280 37.62 1.90 3.26
N ARG A 281 37.03 2.71 2.36
CA ARG A 281 37.74 3.41 1.29
C ARG A 281 37.25 4.86 1.20
N PRO A 282 37.94 5.82 1.86
CA PRO A 282 37.50 7.22 1.92
C PRO A 282 37.33 7.91 0.55
N ASP A 283 38.10 7.48 -0.45
CA ASP A 283 38.15 8.04 -1.81
C ASP A 283 37.34 7.23 -2.83
N ILE A 284 36.43 6.36 -2.38
CA ILE A 284 35.64 5.51 -3.28
C ILE A 284 34.82 6.33 -4.27
N TYR A 285 35.00 6.04 -5.56
CA TYR A 285 34.27 6.71 -6.64
C TYR A 285 32.83 6.21 -6.70
N VAL A 286 31.84 7.12 -6.66
CA VAL A 286 30.42 6.74 -6.71
C VAL A 286 29.79 7.25 -7.99
N THR A 287 29.25 6.35 -8.80
CA THR A 287 28.43 6.70 -9.98
C THR A 287 27.02 6.18 -9.81
N ALA A 288 26.02 6.95 -10.25
CA ALA A 288 24.62 6.61 -10.05
C ALA A 288 23.80 6.74 -11.34
N GLU A 289 22.90 5.77 -11.53
CA GLU A 289 21.77 5.87 -12.44
C GLU A 289 20.62 6.59 -11.73
N LEU A 290 20.48 7.89 -11.98
CA LEU A 290 19.56 8.77 -11.28
C LEU A 290 18.76 9.60 -12.29
N PHE A 291 17.45 9.33 -12.35
CA PHE A 291 16.52 9.98 -13.27
C PHE A 291 15.28 10.45 -12.51
N THR A 292 15.39 11.54 -11.75
CA THR A 292 14.25 12.06 -10.96
C THR A 292 13.31 12.97 -11.75
N GLN A 293 13.58 13.19 -13.05
CA GLN A 293 12.92 14.18 -13.91
C GLN A 293 13.00 15.63 -13.37
N SER A 294 13.84 15.89 -12.36
CA SER A 294 13.96 17.18 -11.69
C SER A 294 15.39 17.43 -11.25
N ALA A 295 16.04 18.44 -11.85
CA ALA A 295 17.42 18.79 -11.49
C ALA A 295 17.57 19.15 -10.00
N SER A 296 16.53 19.72 -9.37
CA SER A 296 16.56 20.02 -7.94
C SER A 296 16.52 18.75 -7.09
N LEU A 297 15.74 17.73 -7.49
CA LEU A 297 15.73 16.44 -6.79
C LEU A 297 17.04 15.70 -7.00
N ASP A 298 17.57 15.69 -8.22
CA ASP A 298 18.89 15.11 -8.51
C ASP A 298 19.96 15.69 -7.58
N ASN A 299 19.96 17.02 -7.38
CA ASN A 299 20.89 17.70 -6.50
C ASN A 299 20.79 17.25 -5.02
N ILE A 300 19.59 16.89 -4.54
CA ILE A 300 19.43 16.37 -3.17
C ILE A 300 20.18 15.04 -3.04
N PHE A 301 19.96 14.12 -3.98
CA PHE A 301 20.64 12.82 -3.98
C PHE A 301 22.16 12.98 -4.13
N VAL A 302 22.62 13.78 -5.09
CA VAL A 302 24.05 14.00 -5.32
C VAL A 302 24.76 14.52 -4.07
N ASN A 303 24.18 15.53 -3.42
CA ASN A 303 24.80 16.14 -2.24
C ASN A 303 24.77 15.22 -1.02
N ARG A 304 23.62 14.60 -0.71
CA ARG A 304 23.49 13.73 0.46
C ARG A 304 24.30 12.44 0.33
N LEU A 305 24.29 11.85 -0.86
CA LEU A 305 24.97 10.59 -1.10
C LEU A 305 26.46 10.79 -1.44
N GLY A 306 26.89 12.01 -1.79
CA GLY A 306 28.25 12.29 -2.25
C GLY A 306 28.55 11.58 -3.58
N ILE A 307 27.59 11.60 -4.51
CA ILE A 307 27.75 10.97 -5.83
C ILE A 307 28.80 11.75 -6.63
N THR A 308 29.80 11.04 -7.16
CA THR A 308 30.88 11.63 -7.96
C THR A 308 30.46 11.87 -9.41
N SER A 309 29.60 11.02 -9.97
CA SER A 309 29.13 11.18 -11.36
C SER A 309 27.73 10.61 -11.57
N LEU A 310 27.00 11.22 -12.50
CA LEU A 310 25.70 10.75 -12.95
C LEU A 310 25.82 10.12 -14.33
N ILE A 311 25.20 8.95 -14.49
CA ILE A 311 25.09 8.29 -15.78
C ILE A 311 24.13 9.10 -16.67
N ARG A 312 24.56 9.40 -17.90
CA ARG A 312 23.74 10.04 -18.93
C ARG A 312 23.64 9.08 -20.12
N GLY A 313 22.44 8.63 -20.45
CA GLY A 313 22.20 7.81 -21.65
C GLY A 313 22.29 8.66 -22.91
N LYS A 314 23.08 8.24 -23.90
CA LYS A 314 23.09 8.84 -25.26
C LYS A 314 22.04 8.22 -26.20
N LEU A 315 21.50 7.05 -25.85
CA LEU A 315 20.31 6.46 -26.46
C LEU A 315 19.21 6.44 -25.40
N LEU A 316 18.26 7.36 -25.51
CA LEU A 316 16.95 7.24 -24.86
C LEU A 316 16.10 6.39 -25.80
N ILE A 317 15.95 5.11 -25.49
CA ILE A 317 14.86 4.31 -26.08
C ILE A 317 13.64 4.68 -25.23
N ILE A 318 12.83 5.60 -25.79
CA ILE A 318 11.55 6.02 -25.23
C ILE A 318 10.46 5.14 -25.81
#